data_AF-A0A847DNB0-F1
#
_entry.id   AF-A0A847DNB0-F1
#
_cell.length_a   1.000
_cell.length_b   1.000
_cell.length_c   1.000
_cell.angle_alpha   90.00
_cell.angle_beta   90.00
_cell.angle_gamma   90.00
#
_symmetry.space_group_name_H-M   'P 1'
#
loop_
_entity.id
_entity.type
_entity.pdbx_description
1 polymer ?
#
loop_
_entity_poly.entity_id
_entity_poly.type
_entity_poly.pdbx_seq_one_letter_code
_entity_poly.pdbx_strand_id
1 'polypeptide(L)'
;MTLHSRLERINEEIRAGLSEVLAQSKDIRFQDRMITVSGVKTAPDLSFAKVWISVYGSEQDKKEVFSALEHAKGFLRTRLAHTVILRVVPQLSFVEDTSFEYADKINSLLKKALPSDVSTTDVGDTDAAEDNDEQ
;
A
#
# COMPACT_ATOMS: atom_id res chain seq x y z
N MET A 1 -22.23 -16.36 -6.61
CA MET A 1 -20.87 -15.85 -6.31
C MET A 1 -20.90 -14.35 -6.60
N THR A 2 -20.93 -13.52 -5.56
CA THR A 2 -21.23 -12.08 -5.60
C THR A 2 -20.16 -11.29 -6.38
N LEU A 3 -20.58 -10.29 -7.16
CA LEU A 3 -19.74 -9.43 -8.01
C LEU A 3 -18.51 -8.83 -7.31
N HIS A 4 -18.56 -8.64 -5.99
CA HIS A 4 -17.45 -8.12 -5.18
C HIS A 4 -16.19 -8.99 -5.28
N SER A 5 -16.32 -10.32 -5.28
CA SER A 5 -15.16 -11.23 -5.24
C SER A 5 -14.32 -11.17 -6.52
N ARG A 6 -14.94 -10.89 -7.68
CA ARG A 6 -14.20 -10.76 -8.95
C ARG A 6 -13.42 -9.45 -9.00
N LEU A 7 -14.03 -8.35 -8.56
CA LEU A 7 -13.40 -7.05 -8.59
C LEU A 7 -12.24 -6.97 -7.59
N GLU A 8 -12.41 -7.56 -6.40
CA GLU A 8 -11.35 -7.67 -5.39
C GLU A 8 -10.15 -8.46 -5.90
N ARG A 9 -10.39 -9.60 -6.58
CA ARG A 9 -9.31 -10.34 -7.25
C ARG A 9 -8.58 -9.48 -8.27
N ILE A 10 -9.30 -8.75 -9.12
CA ILE A 10 -8.70 -7.87 -10.12
C ILE A 10 -7.87 -6.76 -9.45
N ASN A 11 -8.38 -6.17 -8.36
CA ASN A 11 -7.65 -5.15 -7.61
C ASN A 11 -6.33 -5.71 -7.05
N GLU A 12 -6.36 -6.92 -6.49
CA GLU A 12 -5.18 -7.57 -5.93
C GLU A 12 -4.15 -7.92 -7.01
N GLU A 13 -4.60 -8.46 -8.14
CA GLU A 13 -3.74 -8.74 -9.29
C GLU A 13 -3.06 -7.47 -9.84
N ILE A 14 -3.82 -6.37 -9.96
CA ILE A 14 -3.27 -5.08 -10.39
C ILE A 14 -2.28 -4.54 -9.34
N ARG A 15 -2.60 -4.67 -8.04
CA ARG A 15 -1.74 -4.23 -6.94
C ARG A 15 -0.40 -4.98 -6.96
N ALA A 16 -0.45 -6.31 -7.06
CA ALA A 16 0.74 -7.16 -7.09
C ALA A 16 1.57 -6.88 -8.35
N GLY A 17 0.93 -6.84 -9.52
CA GLY A 17 1.60 -6.56 -10.80
C GLY A 17 2.24 -5.17 -10.83
N LEU A 18 1.56 -4.13 -10.31
CA LEU A 18 2.16 -2.80 -10.21
C LEU A 18 3.35 -2.77 -9.25
N SER A 19 3.25 -3.45 -8.11
CA SER A 19 4.36 -3.52 -7.15
C SER A 19 5.60 -4.18 -7.77
N GLU A 20 5.39 -5.26 -8.53
CA GLU A 20 6.46 -5.93 -9.26
C GLU A 20 7.06 -5.04 -10.35
N VAL A 21 6.22 -4.37 -11.16
CA VAL A 21 6.68 -3.48 -12.23
C VAL A 21 7.47 -2.29 -11.65
N LEU A 22 7.04 -1.73 -10.53
CA LEU A 22 7.76 -0.65 -9.85
C LEU A 22 9.10 -1.14 -9.30
N ALA A 23 9.14 -2.32 -8.67
CA ALA A 23 10.38 -2.92 -8.16
C ALA A 23 11.39 -3.26 -9.28
N GLN A 24 10.91 -3.67 -10.46
CA GLN A 24 11.75 -3.96 -11.62
C GLN A 24 12.13 -2.69 -12.43
N SER A 25 11.47 -1.56 -12.16
CA SER A 25 11.74 -0.33 -12.90
C SER A 25 13.14 0.20 -12.58
N LYS A 26 13.93 0.45 -13.62
CA LYS A 26 15.31 0.96 -13.51
C LYS A 26 15.40 2.49 -13.40
N ASP A 27 14.30 3.17 -13.09
CA ASP A 27 14.29 4.62 -13.05
C ASP A 27 14.89 5.11 -11.73
N ILE A 28 15.93 5.95 -11.82
CA ILE A 28 16.65 6.53 -10.66
C ILE A 28 15.69 7.29 -9.74
N ARG A 29 14.62 7.87 -10.31
CA ARG A 29 13.57 8.59 -9.56
C ARG A 29 12.75 7.70 -8.61
N PHE A 30 12.74 6.39 -8.86
CA PHE A 30 12.05 5.40 -8.02
C PHE A 30 13.03 4.63 -7.11
N GLN A 31 14.34 4.67 -7.37
CA GLN A 31 15.33 3.88 -6.64
C GLN A 31 15.81 4.56 -5.34
N ASP A 32 15.96 5.88 -5.34
CA ASP A 32 16.38 6.63 -4.15
C ASP A 32 15.24 6.92 -3.16
N ARG A 33 14.02 6.44 -3.46
CA ARG A 33 12.79 6.72 -2.71
C ARG A 33 12.00 5.43 -2.51
N MET A 34 11.65 5.12 -1.26
CA MET A 34 10.85 3.94 -0.96
C MET A 34 9.39 4.20 -1.31
N ILE A 35 8.92 3.61 -2.41
CA ILE A 35 7.56 3.75 -2.93
C ILE A 35 6.81 2.44 -2.68
N THR A 36 5.63 2.53 -2.06
CA THR A 36 4.78 1.38 -1.76
C THR A 36 3.37 1.60 -2.29
N VAL A 37 2.79 0.56 -2.89
CA VAL A 37 1.39 0.56 -3.33
C VAL A 37 0.51 0.12 -2.17
N SER A 38 -0.18 1.08 -1.53
CA SER A 38 -1.06 0.81 -0.40
C SER A 38 -2.32 0.06 -0.80
N GLY A 39 -2.88 0.36 -1.97
CA GLY A 39 -4.10 -0.29 -2.43
C GLY A 39 -4.50 0.11 -3.85
N VAL A 40 -5.44 -0.66 -4.41
CA VAL A 40 -5.99 -0.41 -5.74
C VAL A 40 -7.51 -0.56 -5.68
N LYS A 41 -8.23 0.37 -6.30
CA LYS A 41 -9.67 0.28 -6.52
C LYS A 41 -9.98 0.52 -7.98
N THR A 42 -10.38 -0.54 -8.65
CA THR A 42 -10.82 -0.51 -10.03
C THR A 42 -12.31 -0.16 -10.10
N ALA A 43 -12.69 0.61 -11.12
CA ALA A 43 -14.08 0.87 -11.43
C ALA A 43 -14.78 -0.42 -11.93
N PRO A 44 -16.09 -0.57 -11.70
CA PRO A 44 -16.83 -1.79 -12.09
C PRO A 44 -16.84 -2.04 -13.61
N ASP A 45 -16.62 -1.00 -14.41
CA ASP A 45 -16.52 -1.04 -15.87
C ASP A 45 -15.09 -1.26 -16.39
N LEU A 46 -14.09 -1.39 -15.50
CA LEU A 46 -12.67 -1.53 -15.82
C LEU A 46 -12.09 -0.35 -16.65
N SER A 47 -12.75 0.81 -16.67
CA SER A 47 -12.25 1.99 -17.40
C SER A 47 -11.08 2.65 -16.67
N PHE A 48 -11.16 2.74 -15.34
CA PHE A 48 -10.19 3.42 -14.49
C PHE A 48 -9.85 2.59 -13.26
N ALA A 49 -8.60 2.68 -12.81
CA ALA A 49 -8.12 2.13 -11.55
C ALA A 49 -7.43 3.20 -10.74
N LYS A 50 -7.96 3.46 -9.54
CA LYS A 50 -7.34 4.35 -8.57
C LYS A 50 -6.33 3.56 -7.77
N VAL A 51 -5.08 4.02 -7.78
CA VAL A 51 -3.94 3.40 -7.10
C VAL A 51 -3.48 4.36 -6.01
N TRP A 52 -3.54 3.91 -4.77
CA TRP A 52 -2.99 4.65 -3.63
C TRP A 52 -1.54 4.29 -3.45
N ILE A 53 -0.70 5.31 -3.41
CA ILE A 53 0.75 5.18 -3.29
C ILE A 53 1.19 5.95 -2.05
N SER A 54 1.99 5.27 -1.24
CA SER A 54 2.74 5.87 -0.14
C SER A 54 4.19 6.03 -0.57
N VAL A 55 4.73 7.24 -0.40
CA VAL A 55 6.11 7.59 -0.73
C VAL A 55 6.79 8.04 0.55
N TYR A 56 7.90 7.40 0.89
CA TYR A 56 8.71 7.80 2.03
C TYR A 56 9.61 8.99 1.63
N GLY A 57 9.45 10.14 2.30
CA GLY A 57 10.26 11.32 2.03
C GLY A 57 9.58 12.63 2.43
N SER A 58 10.17 13.75 1.99
CA SER A 58 9.62 15.10 2.17
C SER A 58 8.49 15.39 1.17
N GLU A 59 7.70 16.43 1.42
CA GLU A 59 6.65 16.90 0.50
C GLU A 59 7.16 17.19 -0.92
N GLN A 60 8.42 17.58 -1.05
CA GLN A 60 9.03 17.84 -2.35
C GLN A 60 9.31 16.53 -3.09
N ASP A 61 9.81 15.52 -2.39
CA ASP A 61 10.04 14.18 -2.95
C ASP A 61 8.74 13.57 -3.46
N LYS A 62 7.65 13.72 -2.69
CA LYS A 62 6.33 13.24 -3.09
C LYS A 62 5.91 13.84 -4.44
N LYS A 63 5.99 15.16 -4.58
CA LYS A 63 5.61 15.87 -5.82
C LYS A 63 6.44 15.40 -7.02
N GLU A 64 7.74 15.20 -6.83
CA GLU A 64 8.62 14.69 -7.87
C GLU A 64 8.26 13.27 -8.29
N VAL A 65 7.97 12.39 -7.32
CA VAL A 65 7.52 11.01 -7.58
C VAL A 65 6.17 10.98 -8.29
N PHE A 66 5.18 11.77 -7.85
CA PHE A 66 3.88 11.84 -8.53
C PHE A 66 4.00 12.36 -9.97
N SER A 67 4.85 13.36 -10.19
CA SER A 67 5.17 13.84 -11.55
C SER A 67 5.81 12.73 -12.38
N ALA A 68 6.79 12.00 -11.83
CA ALA A 68 7.43 10.89 -12.52
C ALA A 68 6.44 9.77 -12.85
N LEU A 69 5.53 9.42 -11.93
CA LEU A 69 4.48 8.42 -12.14
C LEU A 69 3.51 8.82 -13.24
N GLU A 70 3.12 10.09 -13.34
CA GLU A 70 2.20 10.52 -14.41
C GLU A 70 2.88 10.45 -15.78
N HIS A 71 4.17 10.80 -15.88
CA HIS A 71 4.94 10.60 -17.12
C HIS A 71 5.14 9.12 -17.45
N ALA A 72 5.40 8.29 -16.43
CA ALA A 72 5.63 6.86 -16.58
C ALA A 72 4.34 6.03 -16.74
N LYS A 73 3.16 6.63 -16.58
CA LYS A 73 1.85 5.96 -16.61
C LYS A 73 1.63 5.10 -17.86
N GLY A 74 2.03 5.59 -19.03
CA GLY A 74 1.94 4.84 -20.27
C GLY A 74 2.85 3.61 -20.28
N PHE A 75 4.08 3.75 -19.77
CA PHE A 75 5.03 2.66 -19.63
C PHE A 75 4.56 1.61 -18.61
N LEU A 76 4.13 2.07 -17.43
CA LEU A 76 3.60 1.22 -16.36
C LEU A 76 2.39 0.43 -16.83
N ARG A 77 1.47 1.06 -17.58
CA ARG A 77 0.31 0.38 -18.15
C ARG A 77 0.71 -0.73 -19.12
N THR A 78 1.66 -0.46 -20.02
CA THR A 78 2.14 -1.46 -20.98
C THR A 78 2.82 -2.62 -20.27
N ARG A 79 3.67 -2.34 -19.29
CA ARG A 79 4.32 -3.39 -18.48
C ARG A 79 3.31 -4.21 -17.69
N LEU A 80 2.34 -3.55 -17.06
CA LEU A 80 1.26 -4.21 -16.34
C LEU A 80 0.43 -5.13 -17.24
N ALA A 81 0.22 -4.75 -18.50
CA ALA A 81 -0.47 -5.59 -19.48
C ALA A 81 0.27 -6.89 -19.81
N HIS A 82 1.60 -6.92 -19.65
CA HIS A 82 2.41 -8.12 -19.82
C HIS A 82 2.46 -8.98 -18.56
N THR A 83 2.35 -8.36 -17.38
CA THR A 83 2.40 -9.05 -16.09
C THR A 83 1.04 -9.65 -15.71
N VAL A 84 -0.06 -8.93 -15.95
CA VAL A 84 -1.40 -9.33 -15.50
C VAL A 84 -2.24 -9.83 -16.68
N ILE A 85 -2.89 -10.98 -16.52
CA ILE A 85 -3.78 -11.58 -17.54
C ILE A 85 -5.16 -10.88 -17.50
N LEU A 86 -5.21 -9.64 -17.99
CA LEU A 86 -6.44 -8.86 -18.13
C LEU A 86 -6.79 -8.62 -19.60
N ARG A 87 -8.08 -8.71 -19.94
CA ARG A 87 -8.56 -8.39 -21.30
C ARG A 87 -8.37 -6.92 -21.64
N VAL A 88 -8.60 -6.05 -20.66
CA VAL A 88 -8.45 -4.60 -20.78
C VAL A 88 -7.74 -4.14 -19.52
N VAL A 89 -6.62 -3.44 -19.70
CA VAL A 89 -5.91 -2.80 -18.59
C VAL A 89 -6.52 -1.41 -18.37
N PRO A 90 -7.07 -1.13 -17.18
CA PRO A 90 -7.70 0.15 -16.88
C PRO A 90 -6.67 1.30 -16.95
N GLN A 91 -7.15 2.53 -17.10
CA GLN A 91 -6.29 3.69 -16.92
C GLN A 91 -5.92 3.87 -15.46
N LEU A 92 -4.63 3.96 -15.17
CA LEU A 92 -4.11 4.11 -13.81
C LEU A 92 -4.20 5.57 -13.37
N SER A 93 -4.81 5.83 -12.23
CA SER A 93 -4.82 7.15 -11.57
C SER A 93 -4.11 7.02 -10.24
N PHE A 94 -2.98 7.70 -10.11
CA PHE A 94 -2.19 7.68 -8.89
C PHE A 94 -2.71 8.74 -7.91
N VAL A 95 -2.87 8.36 -6.65
CA VAL A 95 -3.32 9.23 -5.57
C VAL A 95 -2.42 8.99 -4.37
N GLU A 96 -2.07 10.07 -3.67
CA GLU A 96 -1.34 9.97 -2.41
C GLU A 96 -2.20 9.33 -1.33
N ASP A 97 -1.58 8.41 -0.59
CA ASP A 97 -2.19 7.83 0.58
C ASP A 97 -2.07 8.77 1.79
N THR A 98 -3.04 9.68 1.94
CA THR A 98 -3.13 10.57 3.12
C THR A 98 -3.73 9.87 4.35
N SER A 99 -3.98 8.55 4.30
CA SER A 99 -4.62 7.83 5.41
C SER A 99 -3.78 7.86 6.68
N PHE A 100 -2.46 8.03 6.57
CA PHE A 100 -1.56 8.15 7.71
C PHE A 100 -1.81 9.43 8.53
N GLU A 101 -1.99 10.58 7.88
CA GLU A 101 -2.30 11.85 8.56
C GLU A 101 -3.66 11.79 9.28
N TYR A 102 -4.63 11.10 8.68
CA TYR A 102 -5.94 10.91 9.27
C TYR A 102 -5.90 9.98 10.50
N ALA A 103 -5.11 8.90 10.44
CA ALA A 103 -4.91 7.99 11.55
C ALA A 103 -4.20 8.65 12.74
N ASP A 104 -3.20 9.50 12.50
CA ASP A 104 -2.53 10.25 13.57
C ASP A 104 -3.51 11.24 14.24
N LYS A 105 -4.33 11.92 13.45
CA LYS A 105 -5.38 12.81 13.97
C LYS A 105 -6.41 12.07 14.83
N ILE A 106 -6.84 10.88 14.41
CA ILE A 106 -7.74 10.03 15.21
C ILE A 106 -7.05 9.56 16.48
N ASN A 107 -5.80 9.06 16.41
CA ASN A 107 -5.05 8.64 17.58
C ASN A 107 -4.84 9.79 18.58
N SER A 108 -4.55 10.99 18.08
CA SER A 108 -4.40 12.20 18.88
C SER A 108 -5.71 12.62 19.56
N LEU A 109 -6.85 12.48 18.87
CA LEU A 109 -8.18 12.73 19.46
C LEU A 109 -8.59 11.64 20.46
N LEU A 110 -8.30 10.37 20.19
CA LEU A 110 -8.55 9.25 21.10
C LEU A 110 -7.72 9.37 22.38
N LYS A 111 -6.43 9.69 22.27
CA LYS A 111 -5.55 9.97 23.43
C LYS A 111 -6.04 11.15 24.28
N LYS A 112 -6.69 12.13 23.66
CA LYS A 112 -7.25 13.30 24.35
C LYS A 112 -8.62 13.03 24.99
N ALA A 113 -9.38 12.06 24.46
CA ALA A 113 -10.70 11.70 24.94
C ALA A 113 -10.69 10.61 26.04
N LEU A 114 -9.57 9.90 26.22
CA LEU A 114 -9.36 8.97 27.33
C LEU A 114 -8.80 9.75 28.54
N PRO A 115 -9.60 9.99 29.60
CA PRO A 115 -9.04 10.39 30.88
C PRO A 115 -8.10 9.28 31.36
N SER A 116 -6.98 9.70 31.93
CA SER A 116 -5.96 8.87 32.56
C SER A 116 -6.56 8.07 33.72
N ASP A 117 -7.14 6.90 33.43
CA ASP A 117 -7.57 5.95 34.44
C ASP A 117 -7.66 4.52 33.87
N VAL A 118 -6.52 3.96 33.44
CA VAL A 118 -6.32 2.51 33.44
C VAL A 118 -4.87 2.22 33.82
N SER A 119 -4.62 2.23 35.12
CA SER A 119 -3.45 1.55 35.70
C SER A 119 -3.87 0.12 36.07
N THR A 120 -2.98 -0.85 35.79
CA THR A 120 -2.97 -2.26 36.27
C THR A 120 -3.97 -3.22 35.56
N THR A 121 -3.65 -4.44 35.12
CA THR A 121 -2.59 -5.42 35.46
C THR A 121 -2.50 -6.49 34.36
N ASP A 122 -1.31 -7.09 34.20
CA ASP A 122 -1.03 -8.49 33.80
C ASP A 122 -1.66 -9.14 32.54
N VAL A 123 -0.81 -9.37 31.55
CA VAL A 123 -0.47 -10.74 31.13
C VAL A 123 1.03 -10.79 30.87
N GLY A 124 1.80 -11.02 31.93
CA GLY A 124 2.98 -11.84 31.79
C GLY A 124 2.52 -13.28 31.64
N ASP A 125 2.67 -13.86 30.45
CA ASP A 125 2.88 -15.30 30.35
C ASP A 125 4.38 -15.50 30.14
N THR A 126 4.99 -16.03 31.18
CA THR A 126 6.37 -16.48 31.26
C THR A 126 6.27 -17.98 31.41
N ASP A 127 6.39 -18.74 30.33
CA ASP A 127 6.94 -20.09 30.41
C ASP A 127 8.44 -19.91 30.12
N ALA A 128 9.25 -19.55 31.12
CA ALA A 128 9.85 -20.43 32.12
C ALA A 128 10.80 -21.45 31.48
N ALA A 129 12.06 -21.34 31.87
CA ALA A 129 13.20 -22.07 31.36
C ALA A 129 13.29 -23.50 31.89
N GLU A 130 14.24 -24.23 31.29
CA GLU A 130 14.95 -25.41 31.80
C GLU A 130 14.28 -26.78 31.60
N ASP A 131 14.85 -27.57 30.69
CA ASP A 131 15.55 -28.75 31.19
C ASP A 131 16.79 -29.04 30.32
N ASN A 132 17.93 -29.05 30.98
CA ASN A 132 19.20 -29.53 30.48
C ASN A 132 19.50 -30.72 31.38
N ASP A 133 19.40 -31.96 30.88
CA ASP A 133 20.14 -33.08 31.49
C ASP A 133 20.31 -34.26 30.52
N GLU A 134 21.58 -34.45 30.15
CA GLU A 134 22.35 -35.71 30.16
C GLU A 134 21.72 -37.00 29.62
N GLN A 135 22.26 -37.46 28.47
CA GLN A 135 23.11 -38.66 28.39
C GLN A 135 23.90 -38.72 27.08
#